data_AF-A0A2T0AUA0-F1
#
_entry.id   AF-A0A2T0AUA0-F1
#
_cell.length_a   1.000
_cell.length_b   1.000
_cell.length_c   1.000
_cell.angle_alpha   90.00
_cell.angle_beta   90.00
_cell.angle_gamma   90.00
#
_symmetry.space_group_name_H-M   'P 1'
#
loop_
_entity.id
_entity.type
_entity.pdbx_description
1 polymer ?
#
loop_
_entity_poly.entity_id
_entity_poly.type
_entity_poly.pdbx_seq_one_letter_code
_entity_poly.pdbx_strand_id
1 'polypeptide(L)'
;MRRKIGTLIATLLLLSAVLEGCRAPARRPAAEEPTISLYINQTGEVKRMKIEEYLPGVVAAEMEPTWPLNALAAQAILARTFTMKKIQEGGVKAHSTDASTSVEEFQAYDPTRVNDNVRRAVEMTRGQVIKYKGDYVNAWFYASGGPRTAASAVEGLNFNREPAPYIQSVPDPGMAITTPENKSWTATFTNAEIAAAVRKLTGQDPGPFTSVNIEAKGPSGRATKFKVGRLTVDAPALRLALGNDRLRSTLITGITADGGRVTFKGQGYGHGVGMSQWGARALAEQGKSPQEIIKYFFKDVELVKAW
;
A
#
# COMPACT_ATOMS: atom_id res chain seq x y z
N MET A 1 74.06 40.45 -42.18
CA MET A 1 72.58 40.44 -42.23
C MET A 1 72.12 38.97 -42.20
N ARG A 2 71.46 38.57 -41.10
CA ARG A 2 70.65 37.34 -40.87
C ARG A 2 71.14 35.95 -41.35
N ARG A 3 71.45 35.10 -40.36
CA ARG A 3 71.43 33.62 -40.37
C ARG A 3 70.04 33.06 -40.75
N LYS A 4 69.99 31.84 -41.31
CA LYS A 4 69.14 30.73 -40.81
C LYS A 4 69.52 29.39 -41.45
N ILE A 5 69.96 28.47 -40.59
CA ILE A 5 70.11 27.02 -40.80
C ILE A 5 68.74 26.40 -40.52
N GLY A 6 68.21 25.59 -41.44
CA GLY A 6 66.96 24.85 -41.26
C GLY A 6 67.25 23.43 -40.80
N THR A 7 67.03 23.17 -39.51
CA THR A 7 67.16 21.85 -38.87
C THR A 7 65.83 21.09 -38.99
N LEU A 8 65.92 19.83 -39.42
CA LEU A 8 64.85 18.83 -39.47
C LEU A 8 64.34 18.54 -38.05
N ILE A 9 63.05 18.72 -37.77
CA ILE A 9 62.41 18.31 -36.51
C ILE A 9 61.53 17.10 -36.80
N ALA A 10 61.93 15.96 -36.25
CA ALA A 10 61.11 14.75 -36.16
C ALA A 10 60.14 14.88 -34.99
N THR A 11 58.84 14.81 -35.27
CA THR A 11 57.78 14.90 -34.26
C THR A 11 57.58 13.52 -33.63
N LEU A 12 58.02 13.36 -32.38
CA LEU A 12 57.75 12.18 -31.57
C LEU A 12 56.39 12.36 -30.87
N LEU A 13 55.36 11.64 -31.33
CA LEU A 13 54.04 11.57 -30.69
C LEU A 13 54.12 10.64 -29.47
N LEU A 14 54.19 11.22 -28.27
CA LEU A 14 53.97 10.50 -27.01
C LEU A 14 52.47 10.33 -26.79
N LEU A 15 51.98 9.10 -27.02
CA LEU A 15 50.64 8.68 -26.62
C LEU A 15 50.65 8.43 -25.09
N SER A 16 50.18 9.41 -24.31
CA SER A 16 49.89 9.21 -22.90
C SER A 16 48.55 8.47 -22.76
N ALA A 17 48.60 7.17 -22.50
CA ALA A 17 47.44 6.38 -22.13
C ALA A 17 46.95 6.82 -20.74
N VAL A 18 45.82 7.55 -20.71
CA VAL A 18 45.10 7.84 -19.48
C VAL A 18 44.32 6.59 -19.09
N LEU A 19 44.80 5.88 -18.07
CA LEU A 19 44.04 4.82 -17.41
C LEU A 19 42.88 5.48 -16.65
N GLU A 20 41.73 5.63 -17.30
CA GLU A 20 40.46 5.92 -16.64
C GLU A 20 40.05 4.67 -15.84
N GLY A 21 40.53 4.60 -14.61
CA GLY A 21 40.00 3.67 -13.63
C GLY A 21 38.51 3.98 -13.43
N CYS A 22 37.65 3.00 -13.70
CA CYS A 22 36.25 3.00 -13.29
C CYS A 22 36.17 3.22 -11.77
N ARG A 23 36.00 4.48 -11.35
CA ARG A 23 35.63 4.80 -9.98
C ARG A 23 34.17 4.37 -9.82
N ALA A 24 33.95 3.29 -9.06
CA ALA A 24 32.62 2.96 -8.57
C ALA A 24 32.01 4.23 -7.94
N PRO A 25 30.73 4.56 -8.22
CA PRO A 25 30.12 5.75 -7.66
C PRO A 25 30.22 5.69 -6.14
N ALA A 26 30.77 6.74 -5.54
CA ALA A 26 30.89 6.86 -4.09
C ALA A 26 29.50 6.68 -3.47
N ARG A 27 29.33 5.66 -2.63
CA ARG A 27 28.10 5.47 -1.86
C ARG A 27 27.89 6.74 -1.03
N ARG A 28 26.80 7.46 -1.31
CA ARG A 28 26.35 8.56 -0.42
C ARG A 28 26.25 8.00 1.00
N PRO A 29 26.74 8.72 2.02
CA PRO A 29 26.53 8.29 3.41
C PRO A 29 25.02 8.13 3.63
N ALA A 30 24.64 7.03 4.29
CA ALA A 30 23.25 6.77 4.65
C ALA A 30 22.75 7.93 5.53
N ALA A 31 21.51 8.38 5.33
CA ALA A 31 20.94 9.41 6.18
C ALA A 31 20.79 8.87 7.62
N GLU A 32 20.63 9.75 8.60
CA GLU A 32 20.34 9.31 9.97
C GLU A 32 18.91 8.74 10.05
N GLU A 33 18.69 7.76 10.95
CA GLU A 33 17.35 7.24 11.24
C GLU A 33 16.42 8.37 11.75
N PRO A 34 15.24 8.58 11.13
CA PRO A 34 14.26 9.57 11.57
C PRO A 34 13.68 9.30 12.97
N THR A 35 13.49 10.36 13.75
CA THR A 35 12.62 10.39 14.93
C THR A 35 11.26 10.93 14.54
N ILE A 36 10.18 10.23 14.89
CA ILE A 36 8.80 10.62 14.61
C ILE A 36 8.06 11.00 15.89
N SER A 37 7.03 11.84 15.75
CA SER A 37 6.00 12.11 16.75
C SER A 37 4.77 11.22 16.52
N LEU A 38 4.41 10.40 17.51
CA LEU A 38 3.30 9.46 17.47
C LEU A 38 2.20 9.90 18.43
N TYR A 39 1.02 10.19 17.89
CA TYR A 39 -0.19 10.43 18.68
C TYR A 39 -0.83 9.10 19.12
N ILE A 40 -1.09 8.94 20.41
CA ILE A 40 -1.73 7.76 21.00
C ILE A 40 -3.23 8.03 21.14
N ASN A 41 -4.03 7.54 20.20
CA ASN A 41 -5.46 7.85 20.09
C ASN A 41 -6.27 7.52 21.37
N GLN A 42 -5.84 6.52 22.14
CA GLN A 42 -6.53 6.11 23.36
C GLN A 42 -6.35 7.09 24.52
N THR A 43 -5.21 7.79 24.59
CA THR A 43 -4.85 8.64 25.74
C THR A 43 -4.70 10.12 25.39
N GLY A 44 -4.56 10.44 24.11
CA GLY A 44 -4.23 11.78 23.62
C GLY A 44 -2.75 12.16 23.78
N GLU A 45 -1.90 11.25 24.28
CA GLU A 45 -0.47 11.50 24.48
C GLU A 45 0.29 11.56 23.15
N VAL A 46 1.32 12.40 23.07
CA VAL A 46 2.27 12.42 21.95
C VAL A 46 3.63 11.89 22.43
N LYS A 47 4.13 10.84 21.79
CA LYS A 47 5.45 10.26 22.05
C LYS A 47 6.42 10.56 20.92
N ARG A 48 7.68 10.85 21.26
CA ARG A 48 8.77 10.93 20.26
C ARG A 48 9.58 9.66 20.32
N MET A 49 9.76 9.00 19.18
CA MET A 49 10.49 7.74 19.09
C MET A 49 11.17 7.58 17.73
N LYS A 50 12.18 6.72 17.68
CA LYS A 50 12.83 6.36 16.41
C LYS A 50 11.86 5.53 15.55
N ILE A 51 11.86 5.74 14.23
CA ILE A 51 10.88 5.08 13.34
C ILE A 51 11.00 3.54 13.38
N GLU A 52 12.20 3.00 13.58
CA GLU A 52 12.41 1.54 13.67
C GLU A 52 11.92 0.96 15.00
N GLU A 53 11.69 1.79 16.02
CA GLU A 53 10.99 1.38 17.25
C GLU A 53 9.47 1.35 17.06
N TYR A 54 8.93 2.18 16.16
CA TYR A 54 7.50 2.27 15.86
C TYR A 54 7.03 1.12 14.95
N LEU A 55 7.82 0.79 13.93
CA LEU A 55 7.43 -0.15 12.88
C LEU A 55 7.06 -1.57 13.34
N PRO A 56 7.70 -2.18 14.37
CA PRO A 56 7.28 -3.48 14.87
C PRO A 56 5.81 -3.48 15.31
N GLY A 57 5.35 -2.43 15.97
CA GLY A 57 3.96 -2.30 16.41
C GLY A 57 2.97 -2.18 15.24
N VAL A 58 3.39 -1.60 14.12
CA VAL A 58 2.57 -1.57 12.89
C VAL A 58 2.53 -2.95 12.24
N VAL A 59 3.69 -3.56 12.02
CA VAL A 59 3.78 -4.88 11.35
C VAL A 59 3.00 -5.94 12.14
N ALA A 60 3.10 -5.93 13.47
CA ALA A 60 2.38 -6.87 14.33
C ALA A 60 0.87 -6.61 14.41
N ALA A 61 0.41 -5.39 14.12
CA ALA A 61 -1.01 -5.08 14.04
C ALA A 61 -1.60 -5.46 12.67
N GLU A 62 -0.87 -5.17 11.59
CA GLU A 62 -1.33 -5.35 10.21
C GLU A 62 -1.24 -6.79 9.73
N MET A 63 -0.26 -7.57 10.21
CA MET A 63 -0.06 -8.96 9.82
C MET A 63 0.03 -9.87 11.03
N GLU A 64 -0.27 -11.15 10.83
CA GLU A 64 -0.10 -12.17 11.85
C GLU A 64 1.41 -12.37 12.14
N PRO A 65 1.89 -12.09 13.38
CA PRO A 65 3.31 -12.09 13.71
C PRO A 65 4.05 -13.42 13.48
N THR A 66 3.32 -14.52 13.35
CA THR A 66 3.86 -15.86 13.08
C THR A 66 4.02 -16.19 11.60
N TRP A 67 3.59 -15.31 10.69
CA TRP A 67 3.74 -15.51 9.25
C TRP A 67 5.22 -15.48 8.80
N PRO A 68 5.52 -16.01 7.59
CA PRO A 68 6.89 -16.10 7.10
C PRO A 68 7.66 -14.77 7.18
N LEU A 69 8.91 -14.83 7.63
CA LEU A 69 9.77 -13.67 7.85
C LEU A 69 9.81 -12.72 6.64
N ASN A 70 9.92 -13.26 5.42
CA ASN A 70 9.99 -12.45 4.21
C ASN A 70 8.69 -11.68 3.91
N ALA A 71 7.53 -12.21 4.31
CA ALA A 71 6.25 -11.53 4.16
C ALA A 71 6.13 -10.35 5.15
N LEU A 72 6.52 -10.58 6.41
CA LEU A 72 6.59 -9.53 7.44
C LEU A 72 7.61 -8.44 7.06
N ALA A 73 8.74 -8.83 6.48
CA ALA A 73 9.76 -7.91 5.99
C ALA A 73 9.26 -7.06 4.81
N ALA A 74 8.48 -7.64 3.87
CA ALA A 74 7.84 -6.87 2.81
C ALA A 74 6.85 -5.83 3.40
N GLN A 75 6.06 -6.22 4.39
CA GLN A 75 5.17 -5.31 5.10
C GLN A 75 5.92 -4.22 5.87
N ALA A 76 7.06 -4.53 6.49
CA ALA A 76 7.89 -3.52 7.15
C ALA A 76 8.37 -2.43 6.18
N ILE A 77 8.79 -2.81 4.97
CA ILE A 77 9.19 -1.87 3.91
C ILE A 77 8.00 -0.98 3.48
N LEU A 78 6.81 -1.57 3.27
CA LEU A 78 5.63 -0.80 2.89
C LEU A 78 5.16 0.12 4.01
N ALA A 79 5.12 -0.36 5.26
CA ALA A 79 4.74 0.42 6.43
C ALA A 79 5.69 1.62 6.65
N ARG A 80 7.00 1.40 6.48
CA ARG A 80 8.02 2.46 6.51
C ARG A 80 7.80 3.47 5.40
N THR A 81 7.59 3.00 4.17
CA THR A 81 7.34 3.86 3.01
C THR A 81 6.08 4.70 3.19
N PHE A 82 4.98 4.08 3.66
CA PHE A 82 3.74 4.78 3.96
C PHE A 82 3.96 5.88 5.00
N THR A 83 4.64 5.56 6.10
CA THR A 83 4.92 6.52 7.16
C THR A 83 5.72 7.71 6.62
N MET A 84 6.81 7.45 5.87
CA MET A 84 7.62 8.52 5.30
C MET A 84 6.84 9.38 4.29
N LYS A 85 6.00 8.78 3.44
CA LYS A 85 5.13 9.54 2.54
C LYS A 85 4.14 10.42 3.30
N LYS A 86 3.53 9.90 4.36
CA LYS A 86 2.59 10.68 5.17
C LYS A 86 3.25 11.85 5.87
N ILE A 87 4.45 11.65 6.41
CA ILE A 87 5.26 12.74 6.99
C ILE A 87 5.55 13.81 5.94
N GLN A 88 5.96 13.42 4.73
CA GLN A 88 6.18 14.36 3.61
C GLN A 88 4.90 15.11 3.21
N GLU A 89 3.72 14.50 3.38
CA GLU A 89 2.41 15.13 3.15
C GLU A 89 1.89 15.98 4.33
N GLY A 90 2.69 16.12 5.40
CA GLY A 90 2.38 16.93 6.58
C GLY A 90 1.81 16.16 7.77
N GLY A 91 1.97 14.83 7.80
CA GLY A 91 1.59 13.98 8.94
C GLY A 91 0.09 13.93 9.21
N VAL A 92 -0.26 13.71 10.48
CA VAL A 92 -1.63 13.71 11.01
C VAL A 92 -1.99 15.13 11.47
N LYS A 93 -2.56 15.91 10.53
CA LYS A 93 -2.85 17.34 10.73
C LYS A 93 -3.72 17.66 11.94
N ALA A 94 -4.68 16.80 12.27
CA ALA A 94 -5.59 16.99 13.40
C ALA A 94 -4.84 17.11 14.74
N HIS A 95 -3.69 16.45 14.86
CA HIS A 95 -2.91 16.36 16.10
C HIS A 95 -1.53 17.02 15.98
N SER A 96 -1.19 17.55 14.79
CA SER A 96 0.14 18.07 14.48
C SER A 96 1.27 17.08 14.77
N THR A 97 1.03 15.80 14.49
CA THR A 97 2.01 14.71 14.67
C THR A 97 2.37 14.05 13.35
N ASP A 98 3.45 13.28 13.33
CA ASP A 98 3.89 12.52 12.16
C ASP A 98 3.00 11.30 11.89
N ALA A 99 2.60 10.62 12.96
CA ALA A 99 1.79 9.39 12.93
C ALA A 99 0.72 9.38 14.03
N SER A 100 -0.22 8.45 13.91
CA SER A 100 -1.28 8.16 14.90
C SER A 100 -1.44 6.65 15.06
N THR A 101 -1.90 6.22 16.24
CA THR A 101 -2.29 4.83 16.49
C THR A 101 -3.72 4.51 16.04
N SER A 102 -4.47 5.51 15.55
CA SER A 102 -5.82 5.30 15.00
C SER A 102 -5.76 4.77 13.57
N VAL A 103 -6.42 3.65 13.31
CA VAL A 103 -6.61 3.08 11.95
C VAL A 103 -7.42 4.00 11.02
N GLU A 104 -8.22 4.90 11.57
CA GLU A 104 -8.99 5.86 10.78
C GLU A 104 -8.12 7.01 10.26
N GLU A 105 -7.03 7.32 10.98
CA GLU A 105 -6.12 8.42 10.69
C GLU A 105 -4.84 7.95 9.99
N PHE A 106 -4.41 6.71 10.28
CA PHE A 106 -3.10 6.18 9.92
C PHE A 106 -3.12 4.65 9.72
N GLN A 107 -2.07 3.95 10.17
CA GLN A 107 -1.95 2.49 10.10
C GLN A 107 -2.36 1.86 11.44
N ALA A 108 -2.72 0.57 11.42
CA ALA A 108 -2.93 -0.16 12.65
C ALA A 108 -1.63 -0.20 13.48
N TYR A 109 -1.78 -0.10 14.80
CA TYR A 109 -0.65 -0.11 15.71
C TYR A 109 -1.01 -0.87 16.99
N ASP A 110 -0.28 -1.94 17.24
CA ASP A 110 -0.44 -2.80 18.41
C ASP A 110 0.93 -3.38 18.82
N PRO A 111 1.64 -2.71 19.73
CA PRO A 111 2.95 -3.15 20.17
C PRO A 111 2.88 -4.42 21.04
N THR A 112 1.70 -4.81 21.54
CA THR A 112 1.54 -5.99 22.40
C THR A 112 1.69 -7.31 21.65
N ARG A 113 1.49 -7.29 20.33
CA ARG A 113 1.63 -8.45 19.44
C ARG A 113 3.05 -8.66 18.90
N VAL A 114 4.00 -7.78 19.24
CA VAL A 114 5.36 -7.83 18.70
C VAL A 114 6.12 -9.03 19.25
N ASN A 115 6.57 -9.92 18.36
CA ASN A 115 7.45 -11.05 18.66
C ASN A 115 8.83 -10.89 17.98
N ASP A 116 9.74 -11.83 18.22
CA ASP A 116 11.09 -11.81 17.65
C ASP A 116 11.11 -11.88 16.12
N ASN A 117 10.14 -12.59 15.52
CA ASN A 117 10.01 -12.71 14.07
C ASN A 117 9.69 -11.35 13.43
N VAL A 118 8.77 -10.58 14.03
CA VAL A 118 8.44 -9.20 13.60
C VAL A 118 9.64 -8.28 13.80
N ARG A 119 10.32 -8.33 14.96
CA ARG A 119 11.53 -7.53 15.20
C ARG A 119 12.61 -7.83 14.15
N ARG A 120 12.81 -9.11 13.82
CA ARG A 120 13.78 -9.54 12.80
C ARG A 120 13.42 -9.04 11.42
N ALA A 121 12.14 -9.06 11.03
CA ALA A 121 11.65 -8.53 9.76
C ALA A 121 11.90 -7.02 9.61
N VAL A 122 11.64 -6.26 10.67
CA VAL A 122 11.90 -4.81 10.69
C VAL A 122 13.41 -4.55 10.61
N GLU A 123 14.21 -5.24 11.44
CA GLU A 123 15.67 -5.05 11.49
C GLU A 123 16.36 -5.39 10.16
N MET A 124 16.03 -6.54 9.55
CA MET A 124 16.66 -6.93 8.27
C MET A 124 16.29 -6.01 7.10
N THR A 125 15.22 -5.22 7.24
CA THR A 125 14.77 -4.23 6.26
C THR A 125 14.93 -2.79 6.75
N ARG A 126 15.70 -2.56 7.82
CA ARG A 126 15.94 -1.25 8.41
C ARG A 126 16.25 -0.22 7.32
N GLY A 127 15.56 0.92 7.33
CA GLY A 127 15.73 1.99 6.35
C GLY A 127 15.42 1.66 4.89
N GLN A 128 14.95 0.45 4.57
CA GLN A 128 14.51 0.11 3.21
C GLN A 128 13.10 0.65 2.97
N VAL A 129 12.96 1.39 1.87
CA VAL A 129 11.73 2.04 1.39
C VAL A 129 11.58 1.80 -0.10
N ILE A 130 10.37 1.96 -0.64
CA ILE A 130 10.15 1.96 -2.08
C ILE A 130 9.80 3.34 -2.63
N LYS A 131 10.39 3.66 -3.77
CA LYS A 131 10.22 4.91 -4.48
C LYS A 131 9.85 4.68 -5.94
N TYR A 132 9.14 5.63 -6.53
CA TYR A 132 8.91 5.70 -7.96
C TYR A 132 9.36 7.07 -8.45
N LYS A 133 10.32 7.10 -9.38
CA LYS A 133 10.92 8.35 -9.91
C LYS A 133 11.44 9.29 -8.80
N GLY A 134 12.00 8.72 -7.74
CA GLY A 134 12.60 9.47 -6.62
C GLY A 134 11.65 9.81 -5.47
N ASP A 135 10.34 9.69 -5.66
CA ASP A 135 9.32 9.98 -4.64
C ASP A 135 8.85 8.71 -3.93
N TYR A 136 8.51 8.81 -2.64
CA TYR A 136 7.85 7.71 -1.94
C TYR A 136 6.52 7.37 -2.61
N VAL A 137 6.30 6.09 -2.87
CA VAL A 137 5.02 5.64 -3.45
C VAL A 137 3.91 5.67 -2.40
N ASN A 138 2.66 5.76 -2.86
CA ASN A 138 1.52 5.33 -2.06
C ASN A 138 1.60 3.81 -1.84
N ALA A 139 2.23 3.39 -0.74
CA ALA A 139 2.50 2.00 -0.38
C ALA A 139 1.26 1.30 0.21
N TRP A 140 0.19 1.20 -0.57
CA TRP A 140 -1.06 0.57 -0.13
C TRP A 140 -0.95 -0.96 -0.03
N PHE A 141 -1.61 -1.52 0.98
CA PHE A 141 -1.69 -2.96 1.19
C PHE A 141 -3.06 -3.31 1.79
N TYR A 142 -3.45 -4.58 1.69
CA TYR A 142 -4.75 -5.06 2.16
C TYR A 142 -4.68 -6.57 2.44
N ALA A 143 -5.71 -7.12 3.09
CA ALA A 143 -5.72 -8.53 3.47
C ALA A 143 -5.69 -9.50 2.27
N SER A 144 -6.75 -9.56 1.47
CA SER A 144 -6.91 -10.55 0.38
C SER A 144 -7.57 -9.96 -0.87
N GLY A 145 -7.05 -10.26 -2.05
CA GLY A 145 -7.50 -9.65 -3.31
C GLY A 145 -8.61 -10.43 -3.99
N GLY A 146 -9.03 -11.57 -3.41
CA GLY A 146 -9.67 -12.60 -4.20
C GLY A 146 -8.66 -13.14 -5.23
N PRO A 147 -9.05 -13.45 -6.47
CA PRO A 147 -8.14 -14.02 -7.47
C PRO A 147 -7.13 -13.02 -8.05
N ARG A 148 -7.32 -11.70 -7.88
CA ARG A 148 -6.42 -10.66 -8.44
C ARG A 148 -6.52 -9.31 -7.74
N THR A 149 -5.45 -8.54 -7.79
CA THR A 149 -5.40 -7.17 -7.28
C THR A 149 -6.24 -6.21 -8.14
N ALA A 150 -6.62 -5.06 -7.59
CA ALA A 150 -7.28 -3.97 -8.32
C ALA A 150 -6.33 -3.43 -9.40
N ALA A 151 -6.87 -3.03 -10.54
CA ALA A 151 -6.09 -2.54 -11.67
C ALA A 151 -5.55 -1.13 -11.45
N SER A 152 -6.13 -0.35 -10.54
CA SER A 152 -5.67 1.00 -10.21
C SER A 152 -6.14 1.44 -8.82
N ALA A 153 -5.52 2.52 -8.33
CA ALA A 153 -5.96 3.21 -7.11
C ALA A 153 -7.38 3.80 -7.26
N VAL A 154 -7.75 4.25 -8.46
CA VAL A 154 -9.10 4.72 -8.76
C VAL A 154 -10.12 3.59 -8.60
N GLU A 155 -9.82 2.39 -9.11
CA GLU A 155 -10.76 1.26 -9.03
C GLU A 155 -11.02 0.81 -7.59
N GLY A 156 -9.96 0.56 -6.81
CA GLY A 156 -10.11 -0.04 -5.48
C GLY A 156 -10.35 0.97 -4.35
N LEU A 157 -9.89 2.22 -4.50
CA LEU A 157 -9.96 3.25 -3.45
C LEU A 157 -10.73 4.51 -3.88
N ASN A 158 -11.15 4.64 -5.14
CA ASN A 158 -11.61 5.91 -5.71
C ASN A 158 -10.59 7.05 -5.53
N PHE A 159 -9.30 6.70 -5.52
CA PHE A 159 -8.23 7.65 -5.30
C PHE A 159 -7.73 8.20 -6.65
N ASN A 160 -7.97 9.48 -6.90
CA ASN A 160 -7.64 10.17 -8.15
C ASN A 160 -6.83 11.47 -7.98
N ARG A 161 -6.41 11.81 -6.75
CA ARG A 161 -5.64 13.03 -6.46
C ARG A 161 -4.19 12.99 -6.94
N GLU A 162 -3.64 11.80 -7.09
CA GLU A 162 -2.25 11.56 -7.53
C GLU A 162 -2.22 10.29 -8.40
N PRO A 163 -1.60 10.33 -9.60
CA PRO A 163 -1.41 9.13 -10.40
C PRO A 163 -0.52 8.10 -9.68
N ALA A 164 -0.92 6.83 -9.72
CA ALA A 164 -0.16 5.73 -9.14
C ALA A 164 0.19 4.68 -10.22
N PRO A 165 1.07 5.01 -11.19
CA PRO A 165 1.36 4.15 -12.35
C PRO A 165 2.06 2.82 -11.98
N TYR A 166 2.66 2.75 -10.80
CA TYR A 166 3.26 1.56 -10.22
C TYR A 166 2.21 0.56 -9.69
N ILE A 167 0.92 0.93 -9.66
CA ILE A 167 -0.19 0.03 -9.30
C ILE A 167 -0.79 -0.58 -10.57
N GLN A 168 -0.80 -1.90 -10.64
CA GLN A 168 -1.42 -2.66 -11.73
C GLN A 168 -2.09 -3.92 -11.19
N SER A 169 -3.02 -4.48 -11.97
CA SER A 169 -3.64 -5.76 -11.62
C SER A 169 -2.67 -6.90 -11.85
N VAL A 170 -2.43 -7.71 -10.83
CA VAL A 170 -1.69 -8.97 -10.90
C VAL A 170 -2.53 -10.10 -10.30
N PRO A 171 -2.31 -11.36 -10.71
CA PRO A 171 -2.89 -12.51 -10.01
C PRO A 171 -2.53 -12.45 -8.51
N ASP A 172 -3.46 -12.82 -7.64
CA ASP A 172 -3.20 -12.85 -6.20
C ASP A 172 -3.00 -14.30 -5.73
N PRO A 173 -1.76 -14.74 -5.49
CA PRO A 173 -1.49 -16.11 -5.05
C PRO A 173 -2.06 -16.40 -3.66
N GLY A 174 -2.41 -15.36 -2.89
CA GLY A 174 -3.07 -15.47 -1.60
C GLY A 174 -4.42 -16.18 -1.68
N MET A 175 -5.09 -16.17 -2.84
CA MET A 175 -6.37 -16.85 -3.04
C MET A 175 -6.30 -18.35 -2.74
N ALA A 176 -5.14 -18.99 -2.95
CA ALA A 176 -4.98 -20.42 -2.68
C ALA A 176 -5.00 -20.73 -1.17
N ILE A 177 -4.35 -19.88 -0.37
CA ILE A 177 -4.05 -20.14 1.04
C ILE A 177 -4.85 -19.30 2.05
N THR A 178 -5.62 -18.32 1.58
CA THR A 178 -6.43 -17.45 2.44
C THR A 178 -7.59 -18.21 3.10
N THR A 179 -8.23 -17.58 4.10
CA THR A 179 -9.33 -18.19 4.86
C THR A 179 -10.58 -18.40 4.00
N PRO A 180 -11.48 -19.35 4.36
CA PRO A 180 -12.72 -19.57 3.64
C PRO A 180 -13.57 -18.31 3.45
N GLU A 181 -13.62 -17.44 4.46
CA GLU A 181 -14.39 -16.19 4.43
C GLU A 181 -13.83 -15.21 3.39
N ASN A 182 -12.51 -15.19 3.17
CA ASN A 182 -11.91 -14.39 2.12
C ASN A 182 -12.12 -15.02 0.74
N LYS A 183 -12.31 -16.34 0.64
CA LYS A 183 -12.65 -17.00 -0.63
C LYS A 183 -14.09 -16.76 -1.05
N SER A 184 -14.99 -16.65 -0.08
CA SER A 184 -16.41 -16.32 -0.28
C SER A 184 -17.02 -15.79 1.01
N TRP A 185 -17.50 -14.54 0.98
CA TRP A 185 -18.26 -13.95 2.09
C TRP A 185 -19.67 -13.58 1.65
N THR A 186 -20.57 -13.50 2.63
CA THR A 186 -21.94 -13.03 2.46
C THR A 186 -22.25 -11.99 3.54
N ALA A 187 -22.85 -10.87 3.16
CA ALA A 187 -23.23 -9.81 4.08
C ALA A 187 -24.62 -9.28 3.73
N THR A 188 -25.49 -9.16 4.72
CA THR A 188 -26.86 -8.67 4.55
C THR A 188 -27.04 -7.35 5.28
N PHE A 189 -27.65 -6.39 4.60
CA PHE A 189 -28.00 -5.08 5.12
C PHE A 189 -29.47 -4.82 4.87
N THR A 190 -30.13 -4.12 5.78
CA THR A 190 -31.46 -3.57 5.56
C THR A 190 -31.38 -2.39 4.58
N ASN A 191 -32.48 -2.11 3.89
CA ASN A 191 -32.56 -0.91 3.05
C ASN A 191 -32.34 0.37 3.87
N ALA A 192 -32.71 0.38 5.15
CA ALA A 192 -32.47 1.50 6.05
C ALA A 192 -30.98 1.74 6.31
N GLU A 193 -30.19 0.69 6.56
CA GLU A 193 -28.73 0.79 6.74
C GLU A 193 -28.06 1.34 5.47
N ILE A 194 -28.45 0.82 4.29
CA ILE A 194 -27.91 1.29 3.01
C ILE A 194 -28.31 2.75 2.75
N ALA A 195 -29.57 3.11 2.98
CA ALA A 195 -30.04 4.48 2.81
C ALA A 195 -29.29 5.45 3.74
N ALA A 196 -29.07 5.07 5.01
CA ALA A 196 -28.32 5.88 5.96
C ALA A 196 -26.86 6.07 5.52
N ALA A 197 -26.20 5.01 5.04
CA ALA A 197 -24.85 5.09 4.50
C ALA A 197 -24.79 6.02 3.27
N VAL A 198 -25.75 5.91 2.33
CA VAL A 198 -25.83 6.79 1.16
C VAL A 198 -26.05 8.25 1.56
N ARG A 199 -26.95 8.53 2.53
CA ARG A 199 -27.17 9.89 3.04
C ARG A 199 -25.90 10.46 3.66
N LYS A 200 -25.17 9.68 4.47
CA LYS A 200 -23.90 10.09 5.06
C LYS A 200 -22.85 10.44 4.00
N LEU A 201 -22.82 9.71 2.89
CA LEU A 201 -21.85 9.92 1.82
C LEU A 201 -22.19 11.08 0.88
N THR A 202 -23.48 11.28 0.58
CA THR A 202 -23.92 12.17 -0.51
C THR A 202 -24.67 13.41 -0.02
N GLY A 203 -25.11 13.44 1.23
CA GLY A 203 -26.06 14.44 1.74
C GLY A 203 -27.48 14.30 1.17
N GLN A 204 -27.74 13.28 0.33
CA GLN A 204 -28.99 13.12 -0.38
C GLN A 204 -29.69 11.81 -0.03
N ASP A 205 -31.02 11.82 -0.08
CA ASP A 205 -31.83 10.62 0.06
C ASP A 205 -31.89 9.84 -1.28
N PRO A 206 -31.53 8.54 -1.29
CA PRO A 206 -31.64 7.70 -2.49
C PRO A 206 -33.08 7.47 -2.96
N GLY A 207 -34.08 7.82 -2.15
CA GLY A 207 -35.48 7.49 -2.39
C GLY A 207 -35.77 6.01 -2.11
N PRO A 208 -37.00 5.54 -2.38
CA PRO A 208 -37.34 4.14 -2.23
C PRO A 208 -36.54 3.29 -3.23
N PHE A 209 -36.04 2.15 -2.77
CA PHE A 209 -35.41 1.13 -3.61
C PHE A 209 -35.73 -0.26 -3.09
N THR A 210 -35.83 -1.21 -4.00
CA THR A 210 -36.03 -2.63 -3.71
C THR A 210 -34.76 -3.45 -3.91
N SER A 211 -33.74 -2.91 -4.60
CA SER A 211 -32.46 -3.56 -4.84
C SER A 211 -31.30 -2.57 -4.98
N VAL A 212 -30.08 -3.09 -4.96
CA VAL A 212 -28.84 -2.37 -5.29
C VAL A 212 -28.20 -3.07 -6.49
N ASN A 213 -27.76 -2.29 -7.48
CA ASN A 213 -27.13 -2.83 -8.69
C ASN A 213 -25.68 -2.32 -8.81
N ILE A 214 -24.81 -3.15 -9.40
CA ILE A 214 -23.49 -2.70 -9.84
C ILE A 214 -23.68 -1.91 -11.12
N GLU A 215 -23.42 -0.60 -11.06
CA GLU A 215 -23.56 0.28 -12.23
C GLU A 215 -22.29 0.30 -13.08
N ALA A 216 -21.13 0.16 -12.44
CA ALA A 216 -19.85 0.08 -13.13
C ALA A 216 -18.87 -0.87 -12.42
N LYS A 217 -18.03 -1.52 -13.22
CA LYS A 217 -16.89 -2.33 -12.76
C LYS A 217 -15.59 -1.80 -13.34
N GLY A 218 -14.51 -1.93 -12.59
CA GLY A 218 -13.16 -1.71 -13.09
C GLY A 218 -12.57 -2.97 -13.75
N PRO A 219 -11.35 -2.86 -14.32
CA PRO A 219 -10.73 -3.95 -15.07
C PRO A 219 -10.45 -5.22 -14.24
N SER A 220 -10.31 -5.11 -12.92
CA SER A 220 -10.14 -6.29 -12.06
C SER A 220 -11.45 -7.04 -11.80
N GLY A 221 -12.58 -6.46 -12.19
CA GLY A 221 -13.93 -6.97 -11.93
C GLY A 221 -14.58 -6.42 -10.65
N ARG A 222 -13.87 -5.58 -9.90
CA ARG A 222 -14.42 -4.89 -8.72
C ARG A 222 -15.47 -3.87 -9.14
N ALA A 223 -16.55 -3.77 -8.37
CA ALA A 223 -17.50 -2.68 -8.51
C ALA A 223 -16.81 -1.35 -8.20
N THR A 224 -17.00 -0.36 -9.07
CA THR A 224 -16.54 1.02 -8.87
C THR A 224 -17.71 1.94 -8.53
N LYS A 225 -18.92 1.64 -9.02
CA LYS A 225 -20.15 2.37 -8.72
C LYS A 225 -21.30 1.42 -8.39
N PHE A 226 -22.12 1.79 -7.41
CA PHE A 226 -23.40 1.16 -7.14
C PHE A 226 -24.55 2.12 -7.44
N LYS A 227 -25.63 1.59 -8.01
CA LYS A 227 -26.93 2.26 -8.11
C LYS A 227 -27.79 1.90 -6.91
N VAL A 228 -28.22 2.91 -6.15
CA VAL A 228 -29.10 2.77 -4.98
C VAL A 228 -30.27 3.75 -5.16
N GLY A 229 -31.45 3.22 -5.47
CA GLY A 229 -32.59 4.06 -5.85
C GLY A 229 -32.25 4.98 -7.01
N ARG A 230 -32.46 6.29 -6.85
CA ARG A 230 -32.11 7.28 -7.87
C ARG A 230 -30.63 7.66 -7.90
N LEU A 231 -29.87 7.32 -6.86
CA LEU A 231 -28.49 7.78 -6.70
C LEU A 231 -27.47 6.76 -7.20
N THR A 232 -26.34 7.29 -7.64
CA THR A 232 -25.13 6.55 -8.00
C THR A 232 -24.06 6.91 -6.99
N VAL A 233 -23.46 5.91 -6.35
CA VAL A 233 -22.45 6.12 -5.30
C VAL A 233 -21.18 5.32 -5.59
N ASP A 234 -20.05 5.84 -5.11
CA ASP A 234 -18.77 5.13 -5.18
C ASP A 234 -18.81 3.85 -4.35
N ALA A 235 -18.51 2.73 -4.99
CA ALA A 235 -18.51 1.43 -4.33
C ALA A 235 -17.47 1.36 -3.18
N PRO A 236 -16.22 1.87 -3.33
CA PRO A 236 -15.29 1.94 -2.20
C PRO A 236 -15.82 2.77 -1.03
N ALA A 237 -16.51 3.89 -1.30
CA ALA A 237 -17.04 4.75 -0.26
C ALA A 237 -18.24 4.11 0.46
N LEU A 238 -19.17 3.51 -0.29
CA LEU A 238 -20.31 2.78 0.30
C LEU A 238 -19.82 1.59 1.14
N ARG A 239 -18.79 0.88 0.67
CA ARG A 239 -18.14 -0.19 1.45
C ARG A 239 -17.70 0.29 2.82
N LEU A 240 -16.97 1.40 2.88
CA LEU A 240 -16.47 1.96 4.14
C LEU A 240 -17.63 2.43 5.04
N ALA A 241 -18.65 3.07 4.45
CA ALA A 241 -19.82 3.56 5.20
C ALA A 241 -20.69 2.44 5.78
N LEU A 242 -20.71 1.26 5.15
CA LEU A 242 -21.43 0.07 5.63
C LEU A 242 -20.62 -0.80 6.62
N GLY A 243 -19.36 -0.44 6.87
CA GLY A 243 -18.42 -1.24 7.67
C GLY A 243 -17.53 -2.11 6.78
N ASN A 244 -16.21 -1.90 6.89
CA ASN A 244 -15.20 -2.56 6.06
C ASN A 244 -15.04 -4.06 6.37
N ASP A 245 -15.48 -4.50 7.55
CA ASP A 245 -15.53 -5.87 8.07
C ASP A 245 -16.80 -6.62 7.61
N ARG A 246 -17.91 -5.89 7.44
CA ARG A 246 -19.18 -6.41 6.93
C ARG A 246 -19.17 -6.50 5.41
N LEU A 247 -18.98 -5.38 4.71
CA LEU A 247 -18.80 -5.39 3.26
C LEU A 247 -17.30 -5.53 2.96
N ARG A 248 -16.81 -6.77 3.01
CA ARG A 248 -15.37 -7.05 3.03
C ARG A 248 -14.60 -6.54 1.82
N SER A 249 -15.21 -6.50 0.64
CA SER A 249 -14.58 -5.94 -0.57
C SER A 249 -15.63 -5.42 -1.55
N THR A 250 -15.18 -4.77 -2.63
CA THR A 250 -16.02 -4.43 -3.79
C THR A 250 -15.93 -5.47 -4.91
N LEU A 251 -15.27 -6.61 -4.69
CA LEU A 251 -15.28 -7.74 -5.63
C LEU A 251 -16.53 -8.58 -5.41
N ILE A 252 -17.65 -8.06 -5.91
CA ILE A 252 -18.99 -8.62 -5.73
C ILE A 252 -19.26 -9.71 -6.76
N THR A 253 -19.66 -10.89 -6.28
CA THR A 253 -20.05 -12.05 -7.09
C THR A 253 -21.57 -12.24 -7.19
N GLY A 254 -22.34 -11.62 -6.30
CA GLY A 254 -23.80 -11.61 -6.39
C GLY A 254 -24.44 -10.56 -5.49
N ILE A 255 -25.60 -10.06 -5.91
CA ILE A 255 -26.48 -9.22 -5.09
C ILE A 255 -27.88 -9.79 -5.21
N THR A 256 -28.53 -10.05 -4.08
CA THR A 256 -29.94 -10.44 -4.02
C THR A 256 -30.67 -9.48 -3.09
N ALA A 257 -31.95 -9.25 -3.36
CA ALA A 257 -32.79 -8.44 -2.49
C ALA A 257 -34.09 -9.18 -2.18
N ASP A 258 -34.45 -9.20 -0.90
CA ASP A 258 -35.66 -9.84 -0.39
C ASP A 258 -36.09 -9.17 0.93
N GLY A 259 -37.40 -9.03 1.13
CA GLY A 259 -37.97 -8.54 2.38
C GLY A 259 -37.39 -7.20 2.91
N GLY A 260 -37.04 -6.26 2.02
CA GLY A 260 -36.44 -4.98 2.42
C GLY A 260 -34.98 -5.09 2.87
N ARG A 261 -34.30 -6.18 2.52
CA ARG A 261 -32.89 -6.42 2.77
C ARG A 261 -32.16 -6.69 1.46
N VAL A 262 -30.89 -6.35 1.43
CA VAL A 262 -29.97 -6.63 0.33
C VAL A 262 -28.83 -7.47 0.86
N THR A 263 -28.60 -8.61 0.22
CA THR A 263 -27.51 -9.53 0.51
C THR A 263 -26.47 -9.44 -0.59
N PHE A 264 -25.25 -9.09 -0.21
CA PHE A 264 -24.06 -9.10 -1.06
C PHE A 264 -23.30 -10.40 -0.86
N LYS A 265 -22.83 -10.98 -1.95
CA LYS A 265 -21.83 -12.05 -1.98
C LYS A 265 -20.58 -11.52 -2.67
N GLY A 266 -19.40 -11.89 -2.18
CA GLY A 266 -18.16 -11.47 -2.80
C GLY A 266 -16.95 -12.24 -2.32
N GLN A 267 -15.78 -11.81 -2.78
CA GLN A 267 -14.49 -12.44 -2.48
C GLN A 267 -13.45 -11.39 -2.06
N GLY A 268 -12.39 -11.83 -1.42
CA GLY A 268 -11.33 -10.98 -0.89
C GLY A 268 -11.77 -10.16 0.32
N TYR A 269 -10.80 -9.44 0.89
CA TYR A 269 -10.99 -8.55 2.02
C TYR A 269 -10.04 -7.35 1.89
N GLY A 270 -10.62 -6.16 1.79
CA GLY A 270 -9.91 -4.89 1.59
C GLY A 270 -10.16 -4.28 0.21
N HIS A 271 -9.45 -3.18 -0.05
CA HIS A 271 -9.61 -2.39 -1.28
C HIS A 271 -8.97 -3.05 -2.52
N GLY A 272 -8.01 -3.96 -2.34
CA GLY A 272 -7.37 -4.67 -3.45
C GLY A 272 -6.24 -3.91 -4.14
N VAL A 273 -5.88 -2.71 -3.69
CA VAL A 273 -4.86 -1.85 -4.32
C VAL A 273 -3.49 -2.08 -3.68
N GLY A 274 -2.47 -2.39 -4.49
CA GLY A 274 -1.10 -2.63 -4.02
C GLY A 274 -0.88 -4.07 -3.56
N MET A 275 -0.23 -4.27 -2.42
CA MET A 275 0.16 -5.61 -1.95
C MET A 275 -0.97 -6.32 -1.19
N SER A 276 -1.29 -7.56 -1.59
CA SER A 276 -2.04 -8.47 -0.74
C SER A 276 -1.13 -9.05 0.34
N GLN A 277 -1.55 -8.98 1.60
CA GLN A 277 -0.87 -9.62 2.72
C GLN A 277 -0.86 -11.15 2.58
N TRP A 278 -2.01 -11.75 2.23
CA TRP A 278 -2.08 -13.19 1.93
C TRP A 278 -1.26 -13.57 0.70
N GLY A 279 -1.23 -12.72 -0.32
CA GLY A 279 -0.36 -12.92 -1.48
C GLY A 279 1.13 -12.83 -1.14
N ALA A 280 1.52 -11.88 -0.29
CA ALA A 280 2.88 -11.76 0.24
C ALA A 280 3.29 -13.01 1.03
N ARG A 281 2.38 -13.55 1.87
CA ARG A 281 2.59 -14.83 2.54
C ARG A 281 2.80 -15.96 1.56
N ALA A 282 1.93 -16.12 0.56
CA ALA A 282 2.03 -17.20 -0.42
C ALA A 282 3.35 -17.15 -1.20
N LEU A 283 3.79 -15.95 -1.61
CA LEU A 283 5.08 -15.76 -2.27
C LEU A 283 6.26 -16.04 -1.34
N ALA A 284 6.17 -15.65 -0.07
CA ALA A 284 7.21 -15.97 0.92
C ALA A 284 7.32 -17.48 1.18
N GLU A 285 6.20 -18.21 1.23
CA GLU A 285 6.19 -19.69 1.32
C GLU A 285 6.81 -20.35 0.07
N GLN A 286 6.82 -19.65 -1.07
CA GLN A 286 7.53 -20.05 -2.30
C GLN A 286 9.01 -19.60 -2.32
N GLY A 287 9.54 -19.11 -1.19
CA GLY A 287 10.93 -18.70 -1.05
C GLY A 287 11.26 -17.32 -1.62
N LYS A 288 10.27 -16.51 -2.02
CA LYS A 288 10.50 -15.16 -2.51
C LYS A 288 11.07 -14.25 -1.41
N SER A 289 12.05 -13.44 -1.79
CA SER A 289 12.59 -12.37 -0.96
C SER A 289 11.58 -11.22 -0.78
N PRO A 290 11.72 -10.37 0.26
CA PRO A 290 10.86 -9.19 0.45
C PRO A 290 10.82 -8.29 -0.79
N GLN A 291 11.96 -8.16 -1.47
CA GLN A 291 12.12 -7.34 -2.68
C GLN A 291 11.37 -7.93 -3.87
N GLU A 292 11.43 -9.25 -4.07
CA GLU A 292 10.65 -9.92 -5.11
C GLU A 292 9.14 -9.82 -4.84
N ILE A 293 8.72 -9.95 -3.58
CA ILE A 293 7.32 -9.80 -3.17
C ILE A 293 6.83 -8.39 -3.53
N ILE A 294 7.58 -7.34 -3.14
CA ILE A 294 7.18 -5.97 -3.42
C ILE A 294 7.15 -5.70 -4.94
N LYS A 295 8.17 -6.12 -5.69
CA LYS A 295 8.21 -5.96 -7.15
C LYS A 295 7.12 -6.74 -7.89
N TYR A 296 6.56 -7.78 -7.27
CA TYR A 296 5.41 -8.47 -7.82
C TYR A 296 4.14 -7.60 -7.78
N PHE A 297 3.94 -6.85 -6.70
CA PHE A 297 2.74 -6.03 -6.51
C PHE A 297 2.87 -4.58 -6.98
N PHE A 298 4.10 -4.05 -7.01
CA PHE A 298 4.41 -2.68 -7.38
C PHE A 298 5.36 -2.66 -8.57
N LYS A 299 4.89 -2.15 -9.71
CA LYS A 299 5.65 -2.13 -10.95
C LYS A 299 6.60 -0.93 -10.99
N ASP A 300 7.79 -1.13 -11.56
CA ASP A 300 8.77 -0.07 -11.83
C ASP A 300 9.20 0.74 -10.59
N VAL A 301 9.04 0.17 -9.39
CA VAL A 301 9.51 0.79 -8.14
C VAL A 301 10.96 0.42 -7.84
N GLU A 302 11.66 1.36 -7.24
CA GLU A 302 13.02 1.20 -6.76
C GLU A 302 13.00 0.97 -5.26
N LEU A 303 13.70 -0.08 -4.81
CA LEU A 303 13.99 -0.25 -3.40
C LEU A 303 15.25 0.54 -3.05
N VAL A 304 15.13 1.45 -2.08
CA VAL A 304 16.20 2.34 -1.66
C VAL A 304 16.47 2.15 -0.17
N LYS A 305 17.75 2.16 0.22
CA LYS A 305 18.17 2.26 1.62
C LYS A 305 18.28 3.76 1.96
N ALA A 306 17.31 4.29 2.70
CA ALA A 306 17.24 5.70 3.06
C ALA A 306 18.16 6.05 4.24
N TRP A 307 18.32 5.12 5.19
CA TRP A 307 19.28 5.13 6.31
C TRP A 307 19.79 3.72 6.57
#